data_AF-A0A940BAY7-F1
#
_entry.id   AF-A0A940BAY7-F1
#
_cell.length_a   1.000
_cell.length_b   1.000
_cell.length_c   1.000
_cell.angle_alpha   90.00
_cell.angle_beta   90.00
_cell.angle_gamma   90.00
#
_symmetry.space_group_name_H-M   'P 1'
#
loop_
_entity.id
_entity.type
_entity.pdbx_description
1 polymer ?
#
loop_
_entity_poly.entity_id
_entity_poly.type
_entity_poly.pdbx_seq_one_letter_code
_entity_poly.pdbx_strand_id
1 'polypeptide(L)'
;ALGIAVFYPVLMFRFVMPLSPAHVFYYPVAVRSVTEQYQSVIYLFFLLVPVAFLVQHFADKHDCKQKESSSGSKPKKSFCRQSVCYAAVVVVMAVVVAIAFRVGGRTERFSALMAWKAEQSDWTYIIDHAHDLDSYNRNTNFYYDLAVAMTGQMSYKLFDYPQLLGNEGLLIEQPMAGSVCYPTSTMYFLLGQISAALHYAHESHIYYSHSPYVMRRIIDCLVISERYDEAEMFLKQFDRNLLAHKFVRSRRKFIDGKYTRMLPVEFVQGKQQIAVKDDYIMAPPYRNFEQLFIASKNNQPALDYLLCYLLLDKDMENFFNVIEASGYDKNNLPKHYQEAVAIYMATTQHPRKYATEVVISPSVSRRLAEFGSIVNKMGGNAYNTLKQSFADTYWIYYTFENPMRQNSSPKK
;
A
#
# COMPACT_ATOMS: atom_id res chain seq x y z
N ALA A 1 -0.30 23.73 34.14
CA ALA A 1 0.89 22.87 33.94
C ALA A 1 0.54 21.39 34.14
N LEU A 2 0.20 20.94 35.36
CA LEU A 2 -0.17 19.53 35.64
C LEU A 2 -1.31 18.98 34.77
N GLY A 3 -2.39 19.75 34.57
CA GLY A 3 -3.47 19.34 33.68
C GLY A 3 -2.98 19.12 32.23
N ILE A 4 -2.19 20.04 31.67
CA ILE A 4 -1.64 19.91 30.32
C ILE A 4 -0.68 18.72 30.21
N ALA A 5 0.15 18.49 31.24
CA ALA A 5 1.06 17.35 31.30
C ALA A 5 0.33 16.00 31.30
N VAL A 6 -0.86 15.92 31.90
CA VAL A 6 -1.67 14.68 31.92
C VAL A 6 -2.53 14.56 30.67
N PHE A 7 -3.13 15.65 30.19
CA PHE A 7 -4.03 15.61 29.04
C PHE A 7 -3.32 15.52 27.70
N TYR A 8 -2.13 16.11 27.53
CA TYR A 8 -1.42 16.16 26.26
C TYR A 8 -1.03 14.76 25.71
N PRO A 9 -0.43 13.85 26.51
CA PRO A 9 -0.14 12.49 26.04
C PRO A 9 -1.41 11.71 25.71
N VAL A 10 -2.48 11.89 26.50
CA VAL A 10 -3.77 11.22 26.29
C VAL A 10 -4.42 11.69 24.99
N LEU A 11 -4.36 12.99 24.70
CA LEU A 11 -4.87 13.57 23.45
C LEU A 11 -4.06 13.08 22.23
N MET A 12 -2.74 13.16 22.31
CA MET A 12 -1.85 12.73 21.22
C MET A 12 -2.01 11.23 20.95
N PHE A 13 -2.07 10.43 22.00
CA PHE A 13 -2.35 9.01 21.91
C PHE A 13 -3.67 8.73 21.19
N ARG A 14 -4.74 9.40 21.62
CA ARG A 14 -6.10 9.12 21.14
C ARG A 14 -6.37 9.61 19.71
N PHE A 15 -5.66 10.65 19.26
CA PHE A 15 -6.00 11.35 18.01
C PHE A 15 -4.89 11.39 16.96
N VAL A 16 -3.63 11.15 17.33
CA VAL A 16 -2.49 11.29 16.41
C VAL A 16 -1.82 9.95 16.11
N MET A 17 -1.74 9.04 17.08
CA MET A 17 -1.01 7.79 16.88
C MET A 17 -1.89 6.71 16.23
N PRO A 18 -1.39 6.01 15.19
CA PRO A 18 -2.15 4.95 14.52
C PRO A 18 -2.18 3.63 15.32
N LEU A 19 -1.16 3.38 16.16
CA LEU A 19 -1.04 2.20 17.02
C LEU A 19 -1.60 2.42 18.42
N SER A 20 -2.09 1.34 19.04
CA SER A 20 -2.40 1.36 20.48
C SER A 20 -1.13 1.14 21.33
N PRO A 21 -1.08 1.55 22.61
CA PRO A 21 0.11 1.41 23.44
C PRO A 21 0.40 -0.07 23.71
N ALA A 22 -0.65 -0.88 23.78
CA ALA A 22 -0.51 -2.31 23.93
C ALA A 22 0.21 -2.94 22.72
N HIS A 23 -0.11 -2.49 21.50
CA HIS A 23 0.59 -2.91 20.29
C HIS A 23 2.04 -2.40 20.23
N VAL A 24 2.32 -1.24 20.81
CA VAL A 24 3.66 -0.64 20.79
C VAL A 24 4.60 -1.23 21.84
N PHE A 25 4.09 -1.73 22.96
CA PHE A 25 4.95 -2.23 24.04
C PHE A 25 4.89 -3.75 24.23
N TYR A 26 3.78 -4.42 23.89
CA TYR A 26 3.62 -5.85 24.17
C TYR A 26 3.70 -6.76 22.94
N TYR A 27 3.58 -6.24 21.71
CA TYR A 27 3.79 -7.08 20.52
C TYR A 27 5.27 -7.26 20.20
N PRO A 28 5.71 -8.49 19.88
CA PRO A 28 7.11 -8.79 19.61
C PRO A 28 7.64 -7.98 18.42
N VAL A 29 8.88 -7.51 18.56
CA VAL A 29 9.59 -6.64 17.57
C VAL A 29 9.65 -7.28 16.17
N ALA A 30 9.63 -8.61 16.10
CA ALA A 30 9.73 -9.37 14.85
C ALA A 30 8.56 -9.16 13.87
N VAL A 31 7.42 -8.66 14.32
CA VAL A 31 6.22 -8.44 13.47
C VAL A 31 6.13 -6.99 12.98
N ARG A 32 7.03 -6.11 13.44
CA ARG A 32 6.93 -4.67 13.17
C ARG A 32 7.68 -4.29 11.91
N SER A 33 7.00 -3.54 11.03
CA SER A 33 7.68 -2.81 9.96
C SER A 33 8.72 -1.85 10.55
N VAL A 34 9.76 -1.50 9.81
CA VAL A 34 10.81 -0.57 10.29
C VAL A 34 10.20 0.78 10.69
N THR A 35 9.14 1.23 10.00
CA THR A 35 8.33 2.40 10.39
C THR A 35 7.66 2.27 11.78
N GLU A 36 7.26 1.07 12.19
CA GLU A 36 6.67 0.81 13.51
C GLU A 36 7.71 0.70 14.63
N GLN A 37 8.96 0.35 14.30
CA GLN A 37 10.07 0.33 15.27
C GLN A 37 10.34 1.73 15.83
N TYR A 38 10.27 2.77 14.99
CA TYR A 38 10.48 4.16 15.39
C TYR A 38 9.29 4.80 16.12
N GLN A 39 8.09 4.21 16.08
CA GLN A 39 6.95 4.77 16.83
C GLN A 39 7.21 4.74 18.33
N SER A 40 7.89 3.72 18.85
CA SER A 40 8.30 3.65 20.28
C SER A 40 9.10 4.88 20.73
N VAL A 41 9.99 5.39 19.87
CA VAL A 41 10.77 6.62 20.10
C VAL A 41 9.84 7.84 20.13
N ILE A 42 8.84 7.89 19.25
CA ILE A 42 7.80 8.94 19.25
C ILE A 42 6.94 8.86 20.53
N TYR A 43 6.63 7.66 21.07
CA TYR A 43 5.91 7.52 22.35
C TYR A 43 6.73 8.00 23.55
N LEU A 44 8.00 7.59 23.61
CA LEU A 44 8.93 8.03 24.67
C LEU A 44 9.10 9.56 24.63
N PHE A 45 9.04 10.13 23.44
CA PHE A 45 9.07 11.55 23.18
C PHE A 45 7.82 12.32 23.66
N PHE A 46 6.61 11.80 23.45
CA PHE A 46 5.38 12.43 23.98
C PHE A 46 5.29 12.39 25.51
N LEU A 47 6.01 11.47 26.17
CA LEU A 47 6.18 11.44 27.63
C LEU A 47 7.17 12.49 28.15
N LEU A 48 8.11 12.97 27.33
CA LEU A 48 9.09 14.00 27.75
C LEU A 48 8.46 15.38 27.98
N VAL A 49 7.41 15.73 27.22
CA VAL A 49 6.69 17.02 27.39
C VAL A 49 6.04 17.13 28.79
N PRO A 50 5.27 16.15 29.27
CA PRO A 50 4.79 16.08 30.66
C PRO A 50 5.88 16.14 31.71
N VAL A 51 6.99 15.43 31.49
CA VAL A 51 8.13 15.40 32.41
C VAL A 51 8.77 16.79 32.50
N ALA A 52 8.93 17.49 31.38
CA ALA A 52 9.40 18.87 31.37
C ALA A 52 8.46 19.81 32.16
N PHE A 53 7.14 19.66 32.00
CA PHE A 53 6.16 20.41 32.79
C PHE A 53 6.22 20.10 34.29
N LEU A 54 6.48 18.85 34.68
CA LEU A 54 6.63 18.45 36.08
C LEU A 54 7.93 18.97 36.69
N VAL A 55 9.06 18.79 36.01
CA VAL A 55 10.38 19.32 36.43
C VAL A 55 10.30 20.83 36.66
N GLN A 56 9.64 21.54 35.75
CA GLN A 56 9.43 22.98 35.87
C GLN A 56 8.52 23.36 37.04
N HIS A 57 7.45 22.60 37.29
CA HIS A 57 6.58 22.81 38.44
C HIS A 57 7.33 22.64 39.77
N PHE A 58 8.20 21.63 39.88
CA PHE A 58 8.99 21.41 41.09
C PHE A 58 10.14 22.42 41.25
N ALA A 59 10.77 22.84 40.15
CA ALA A 59 11.79 23.89 40.16
C ALA A 59 11.22 25.25 40.62
N ASP A 60 10.05 25.65 40.09
CA ASP A 60 9.37 26.89 40.51
C ASP A 60 8.95 26.82 42.00
N LYS A 61 8.59 25.64 42.50
CA LYS A 61 8.22 25.42 43.92
C LYS A 61 9.43 25.49 44.86
N HIS A 62 10.60 25.03 44.42
CA HIS A 62 11.87 25.15 45.14
C HIS A 62 12.38 26.60 45.18
N ASP A 63 12.32 27.32 44.06
CA ASP A 63 12.70 28.74 43.97
C ASP A 63 11.76 29.63 44.81
N CYS A 64 10.47 29.28 44.95
CA CYS A 64 9.55 29.96 45.86
C CYS A 64 9.93 29.76 47.34
N LYS A 65 10.26 28.52 47.75
CA LYS A 65 10.68 28.21 49.12
C LYS A 65 12.00 28.89 49.53
N GLN A 66 12.93 29.09 48.60
CA GLN A 66 14.18 29.85 48.87
C GLN A 66 13.99 31.37 48.91
N LYS A 67 12.93 31.91 48.29
CA LYS A 67 12.60 33.34 48.37
C LYS A 67 11.86 33.72 49.64
N GLU A 68 11.14 32.80 50.26
CA GLU A 68 10.55 33.02 51.60
C GLU A 68 11.63 33.16 52.69
N SER A 69 12.85 32.68 52.48
CA SER A 69 13.98 32.85 53.41
C SER A 69 14.89 34.04 53.11
N SER A 70 14.68 34.78 52.02
CA SER A 70 15.49 35.95 51.65
C SER A 70 14.60 37.11 51.14
N SER A 71 14.33 38.08 52.02
CA SER A 71 13.48 39.22 51.67
C SER A 71 14.18 40.16 50.69
N GLY A 72 13.44 40.58 49.65
CA GLY A 72 13.72 41.79 48.88
C GLY A 72 14.40 41.64 47.52
N SER A 73 13.69 41.13 46.49
CA SER A 73 13.78 41.73 45.13
C SER A 73 12.64 41.27 44.21
N LYS A 74 12.19 42.18 43.32
CA LYS A 74 11.01 42.06 42.46
C LYS A 74 11.07 40.87 41.46
N PRO A 75 9.93 40.22 41.14
CA PRO A 75 9.90 39.06 40.25
C PRO A 75 9.85 39.52 38.78
N LYS A 76 11.01 39.62 38.11
CA LYS A 76 11.04 39.84 36.65
C LYS A 76 11.81 38.79 35.85
N LYS A 77 12.42 37.78 36.51
CA LYS A 77 13.28 36.78 35.85
C LYS A 77 12.66 35.38 35.63
N SER A 78 11.48 35.05 36.17
CA SER A 78 10.91 33.69 35.99
C SER A 78 10.39 33.46 34.57
N PHE A 79 9.68 34.44 33.98
CA PHE A 79 9.08 34.31 32.65
C PHE A 79 10.11 34.02 31.54
N CYS A 80 11.27 34.67 31.59
CA CYS A 80 12.33 34.50 30.59
C CYS A 80 12.97 33.09 30.66
N ARG A 81 13.09 32.52 31.87
CA ARG A 81 13.61 31.16 32.08
C ARG A 81 12.61 30.08 31.63
N GLN A 82 11.31 30.34 31.78
CA GLN A 82 10.24 29.46 31.29
C GLN A 82 10.23 29.38 29.75
N SER A 83 10.30 30.53 29.06
CA SER A 83 10.37 30.57 27.58
C SER A 83 11.61 29.86 27.02
N VAL A 84 12.76 29.95 27.72
CA VAL A 84 14.00 29.27 27.33
C VAL A 84 13.89 27.75 27.49
N CYS A 85 13.28 27.24 28.57
CA CYS A 85 13.03 25.81 28.71
C CYS A 85 12.05 25.28 27.65
N TYR A 86 10.98 26.02 27.33
CA TYR A 86 10.07 25.63 26.26
C TYR A 86 10.74 25.62 24.89
N ALA A 87 11.54 26.65 24.57
CA ALA A 87 12.31 26.69 23.34
C ALA A 87 13.34 25.54 23.27
N ALA A 88 14.02 25.23 24.38
CA ALA A 88 14.97 24.11 24.44
C ALA A 88 14.27 22.77 24.22
N VAL A 89 13.10 22.53 24.82
CA VAL A 89 12.31 21.32 24.56
C VAL A 89 11.90 21.26 23.10
N VAL A 90 11.38 22.35 22.50
CA VAL A 90 11.00 22.39 21.08
C VAL A 90 12.20 22.18 20.14
N VAL A 91 13.38 22.69 20.47
CA VAL A 91 14.60 22.46 19.68
C VAL A 91 15.06 21.01 19.81
N VAL A 92 15.08 20.45 21.02
CA VAL A 92 15.35 19.02 21.21
C VAL A 92 14.29 18.18 20.49
N MET A 93 13.04 18.63 20.45
CA MET A 93 11.98 18.01 19.65
C MET A 93 12.30 18.01 18.17
N ALA A 94 12.66 19.16 17.60
CA ALA A 94 13.02 19.27 16.21
C ALA A 94 14.25 18.41 15.87
N VAL A 95 15.24 18.36 16.76
CA VAL A 95 16.48 17.59 16.56
C VAL A 95 16.23 16.07 16.65
N VAL A 96 15.50 15.58 17.66
CA VAL A 96 15.20 14.15 17.79
C VAL A 96 14.33 13.67 16.63
N VAL A 97 13.34 14.47 16.22
CA VAL A 97 12.53 14.17 15.03
C VAL A 97 13.41 14.19 13.78
N ALA A 98 14.30 15.18 13.60
CA ALA A 98 15.22 15.25 12.46
C ALA A 98 16.24 14.10 12.44
N ILE A 99 16.66 13.60 13.61
CA ILE A 99 17.52 12.42 13.72
C ILE A 99 16.70 11.15 13.41
N ALA A 100 15.50 10.97 13.95
CA ALA A 100 14.65 9.80 13.69
C ALA A 100 14.23 9.71 12.20
N PHE A 101 13.59 10.77 11.66
CA PHE A 101 14.18 11.53 10.56
C PHE A 101 15.19 10.82 9.66
N ARG A 102 16.43 11.30 9.79
CA ARG A 102 17.67 10.94 9.10
C ARG A 102 18.04 9.45 9.25
N VAL A 103 17.72 8.83 10.37
CA VAL A 103 18.05 7.44 10.71
C VAL A 103 17.10 6.46 10.01
N GLY A 104 15.84 6.83 9.80
CA GLY A 104 14.93 6.05 8.95
C GLY A 104 15.53 5.90 7.55
N GLY A 105 15.76 4.67 7.09
CA GLY A 105 16.42 4.40 5.82
C GLY A 105 15.72 5.08 4.64
N ARG A 106 16.50 5.47 3.61
CA ARG A 106 15.97 6.07 2.36
C ARG A 106 14.83 5.23 1.76
N THR A 107 14.98 3.91 1.78
CA THR A 107 14.01 2.91 1.29
C THR A 107 12.67 2.94 2.03
N GLU A 108 12.68 3.08 3.36
CA GLU A 108 11.47 3.11 4.18
C GLU A 108 10.69 4.41 3.97
N ARG A 109 11.39 5.55 3.92
CA ARG A 109 10.75 6.84 3.64
C ARG A 109 10.11 6.85 2.26
N PHE A 110 10.79 6.27 1.29
CA PHE A 110 10.30 6.14 -0.07
C PHE A 110 9.08 5.21 -0.13
N SER A 111 9.11 4.08 0.56
CA SER A 111 7.97 3.15 0.65
C SER A 111 6.74 3.82 1.28
N ALA A 112 6.94 4.59 2.35
CA ALA A 112 5.87 5.36 2.99
C ALA A 112 5.33 6.48 2.09
N LEU A 113 6.19 7.13 1.31
CA LEU A 113 5.79 8.13 0.32
C LEU A 113 4.92 7.50 -0.78
N MET A 114 5.30 6.32 -1.30
CA MET A 114 4.51 5.58 -2.28
C MET A 114 3.12 5.23 -1.76
N ALA A 115 3.04 4.71 -0.53
CA ALA A 115 1.76 4.42 0.13
C ALA A 115 0.87 5.66 0.27
N TRP A 116 1.47 6.81 0.65
CA TRP A 116 0.74 8.07 0.79
C TRP A 116 0.24 8.61 -0.55
N LYS A 117 1.05 8.49 -1.62
CA LYS A 117 0.67 8.86 -2.98
C LYS A 117 -0.45 7.98 -3.54
N ALA A 118 -0.41 6.69 -3.24
CA ALA A 118 -1.47 5.75 -3.61
C ALA A 118 -2.81 6.12 -2.96
N GLU A 119 -2.80 6.51 -1.69
CA GLU A 119 -4.02 6.96 -0.99
C GLU A 119 -4.59 8.28 -1.57
N GLN A 120 -3.75 9.10 -2.20
CA GLN A 120 -4.17 10.29 -2.95
C GLN A 120 -4.59 9.99 -4.40
N SER A 121 -4.48 8.73 -4.84
CA SER A 121 -4.66 8.33 -6.24
C SER A 121 -3.73 9.06 -7.22
N ASP A 122 -2.54 9.47 -6.76
CA ASP A 122 -1.50 10.10 -7.59
C ASP A 122 -0.64 9.02 -8.26
N TRP A 123 -1.25 8.28 -9.18
CA TRP A 123 -0.65 7.13 -9.85
C TRP A 123 0.52 7.52 -10.75
N THR A 124 0.44 8.69 -11.38
CA THR A 124 1.50 9.23 -12.25
C THR A 124 2.80 9.42 -11.48
N TYR A 125 2.72 9.99 -10.27
CA TYR A 125 3.91 10.17 -9.44
C TYR A 125 4.59 8.83 -9.12
N ILE A 126 3.80 7.81 -8.77
CA ILE A 126 4.32 6.48 -8.43
C ILE A 126 5.07 5.87 -9.62
N ILE A 127 4.47 5.92 -10.82
CA ILE A 127 5.07 5.38 -12.04
C ILE A 127 6.39 6.10 -12.36
N ASP A 128 6.40 7.43 -12.29
CA ASP A 128 7.58 8.23 -12.65
C ASP A 128 8.76 8.03 -11.69
N HIS A 129 8.49 7.77 -10.41
CA HIS A 129 9.52 7.70 -9.37
C HIS A 129 9.87 6.28 -8.96
N ALA A 130 9.16 5.23 -9.39
CA ALA A 130 9.38 3.85 -8.93
C ALA A 130 10.83 3.35 -9.07
N HIS A 131 11.58 3.90 -10.04
CA HIS A 131 12.99 3.57 -10.31
C HIS A 131 14.01 4.41 -9.54
N ASP A 132 13.57 5.37 -8.69
CA ASP A 132 14.46 6.22 -7.89
C ASP A 132 15.22 5.48 -6.79
N LEU A 133 14.79 4.25 -6.46
CA LEU A 133 15.50 3.36 -5.57
C LEU A 133 16.46 2.47 -6.35
N ASP A 134 17.73 2.49 -5.94
CA ASP A 134 18.80 1.67 -6.53
C ASP A 134 18.60 0.16 -6.32
N SER A 135 17.80 -0.22 -5.32
CA SER A 135 17.55 -1.61 -4.92
C SER A 135 16.08 -1.98 -5.05
N TYR A 136 15.81 -3.21 -5.48
CA TYR A 136 14.46 -3.77 -5.50
C TYR A 136 13.78 -3.65 -4.14
N ASN A 137 12.55 -3.15 -4.15
CA ASN A 137 11.70 -3.04 -2.98
C ASN A 137 10.32 -3.61 -3.30
N ARG A 138 9.84 -4.56 -2.47
CA ARG A 138 8.55 -5.23 -2.64
C ARG A 138 7.37 -4.25 -2.59
N ASN A 139 7.36 -3.31 -1.65
CA ASN A 139 6.26 -2.36 -1.52
C ASN A 139 6.22 -1.41 -2.72
N THR A 140 7.39 -1.02 -3.22
CA THR A 140 7.50 -0.22 -4.45
C THR A 140 6.97 -0.99 -5.65
N ASN A 141 7.29 -2.30 -5.78
CA ASN A 141 6.71 -3.15 -6.82
C ASN A 141 5.18 -3.14 -6.76
N PHE A 142 4.62 -3.43 -5.60
CA PHE A 142 3.17 -3.48 -5.39
C PHE A 142 2.46 -2.17 -5.75
N TYR A 143 3.00 -1.02 -5.31
CA TYR A 143 2.39 0.27 -5.64
C TYR A 143 2.58 0.63 -7.11
N TYR A 144 3.70 0.23 -7.72
CA TYR A 144 3.92 0.39 -9.16
C TYR A 144 2.88 -0.40 -9.97
N ASP A 145 2.72 -1.69 -9.67
CA ASP A 145 1.75 -2.58 -10.32
C ASP A 145 0.33 -2.03 -10.19
N LEU A 146 -0.05 -1.58 -8.99
CA LEU A 146 -1.33 -0.94 -8.73
C LEU A 146 -1.49 0.36 -9.55
N ALA A 147 -0.45 1.19 -9.63
CA ALA A 147 -0.50 2.45 -10.37
C ALA A 147 -0.64 2.25 -11.88
N VAL A 148 0.09 1.28 -12.46
CA VAL A 148 -0.07 0.95 -13.89
C VAL A 148 -1.43 0.31 -14.16
N ALA A 149 -2.00 -0.46 -13.23
CA ALA A 149 -3.37 -0.96 -13.34
C ALA A 149 -4.40 0.17 -13.32
N MET A 150 -4.30 1.08 -12.36
CA MET A 150 -5.26 2.20 -12.22
C MET A 150 -5.17 3.23 -13.35
N THR A 151 -4.05 3.27 -14.08
CA THR A 151 -3.86 4.11 -15.27
C THR A 151 -4.12 3.38 -16.59
N GLY A 152 -4.53 2.11 -16.56
CA GLY A 152 -4.81 1.30 -17.75
C GLY A 152 -3.57 0.93 -18.57
N GLN A 153 -2.39 0.98 -17.96
CA GLN A 153 -1.09 0.73 -18.60
C GLN A 153 -0.47 -0.62 -18.21
N MET A 154 -1.11 -1.40 -17.34
CA MET A 154 -0.56 -2.65 -16.80
C MET A 154 -0.13 -3.63 -17.90
N SER A 155 -0.96 -3.83 -18.91
CA SER A 155 -0.69 -4.71 -20.05
C SER A 155 0.46 -4.25 -20.97
N TYR A 156 1.01 -3.05 -20.74
CA TYR A 156 2.14 -2.46 -21.48
C TYR A 156 3.38 -2.19 -20.65
N LYS A 157 3.24 -2.02 -19.33
CA LYS A 157 4.29 -1.50 -18.43
C LYS A 157 4.57 -2.37 -17.21
N LEU A 158 3.86 -3.48 -17.00
CA LEU A 158 4.07 -4.36 -15.84
C LEU A 158 5.54 -4.76 -15.67
N PHE A 159 6.22 -5.08 -16.78
CA PHE A 159 7.61 -5.54 -16.75
C PHE A 159 8.64 -4.41 -16.81
N ASP A 160 8.23 -3.14 -16.89
CA ASP A 160 9.18 -2.03 -16.80
C ASP A 160 9.82 -2.00 -15.39
N TYR A 161 9.08 -2.43 -14.36
CA TYR A 161 9.61 -2.68 -13.02
C TYR A 161 9.89 -4.19 -12.81
N PRO A 162 11.00 -4.59 -12.16
CA PRO A 162 11.36 -6.00 -12.00
C PRO A 162 10.34 -6.80 -11.18
N GLN A 163 9.82 -7.90 -11.75
CA GLN A 163 8.82 -8.77 -11.11
C GLN A 163 9.45 -9.93 -10.34
N LEU A 164 10.42 -9.64 -9.46
CA LEU A 164 11.26 -10.66 -8.80
C LEU A 164 10.51 -11.61 -7.85
N LEU A 165 9.31 -11.23 -7.41
CA LEU A 165 8.46 -12.04 -6.53
C LEU A 165 7.27 -12.67 -7.26
N GLY A 166 7.15 -12.47 -8.58
CA GLY A 166 6.00 -12.93 -9.36
C GLY A 166 4.68 -12.52 -8.71
N ASN A 167 3.79 -13.49 -8.51
CA ASN A 167 2.47 -13.28 -7.90
C ASN A 167 2.52 -12.68 -6.49
N GLU A 168 3.55 -12.96 -5.70
CA GLU A 168 3.69 -12.39 -4.34
C GLU A 168 4.11 -10.91 -4.35
N GLY A 169 4.61 -10.41 -5.49
CA GLY A 169 4.86 -8.99 -5.73
C GLY A 169 3.59 -8.25 -6.12
N LEU A 170 2.80 -8.89 -7.00
CA LEU A 170 1.53 -8.36 -7.49
C LEU A 170 0.43 -8.37 -6.41
N LEU A 171 0.42 -9.42 -5.56
CA LEU A 171 -0.55 -9.66 -4.52
C LEU A 171 0.14 -9.98 -3.19
N ILE A 172 0.19 -8.98 -2.31
CA ILE A 172 0.78 -9.17 -0.99
C ILE A 172 -0.30 -9.65 -0.01
N GLU A 173 -0.69 -10.91 -0.09
CA GLU A 173 -1.69 -11.46 0.85
C GLU A 173 -1.08 -11.99 2.14
N GLN A 174 0.24 -12.14 2.23
CA GLN A 174 0.90 -12.71 3.41
C GLN A 174 2.20 -11.96 3.77
N PRO A 175 2.58 -11.94 5.06
CA PRO A 175 1.82 -12.42 6.22
C PRO A 175 0.63 -11.49 6.56
N MET A 176 -0.32 -12.00 7.36
CA MET A 176 -1.42 -11.22 7.97
C MET A 176 -0.92 -10.23 9.04
N ALA A 177 -0.12 -9.25 8.61
CA ALA A 177 0.37 -8.14 9.41
C ALA A 177 -0.25 -6.84 8.92
N GLY A 178 -0.49 -5.88 9.83
CA GLY A 178 -1.15 -4.61 9.49
C GLY A 178 -0.50 -3.89 8.29
N SER A 179 0.83 -3.90 8.21
CA SER A 179 1.61 -3.25 7.14
C SER A 179 1.40 -3.85 5.75
N VAL A 180 0.86 -5.07 5.69
CA VAL A 180 0.49 -5.79 4.47
C VAL A 180 -1.02 -5.69 4.22
N CYS A 181 -1.83 -5.92 5.26
CA CYS A 181 -3.28 -5.99 5.11
C CYS A 181 -3.91 -4.67 4.62
N TYR A 182 -3.41 -3.51 5.05
CA TYR A 182 -3.97 -2.24 4.56
C TYR A 182 -3.71 -1.96 3.06
N PRO A 183 -2.47 -2.10 2.54
CA PRO A 183 -2.23 -2.05 1.10
C PRO A 183 -3.09 -3.06 0.31
N THR A 184 -3.23 -4.28 0.80
CA THR A 184 -4.02 -5.33 0.13
C THR A 184 -5.52 -5.00 0.11
N SER A 185 -6.04 -4.47 1.22
CA SER A 185 -7.39 -3.89 1.27
C SER A 185 -7.56 -2.77 0.23
N THR A 186 -6.53 -1.93 0.08
CA THR A 186 -6.54 -0.82 -0.88
C THR A 186 -6.65 -1.32 -2.32
N MET A 187 -5.83 -2.30 -2.70
CA MET A 187 -5.88 -2.94 -4.01
C MET A 187 -7.24 -3.58 -4.27
N TYR A 188 -7.76 -4.42 -3.37
CA TYR A 188 -9.06 -5.07 -3.58
C TYR A 188 -10.21 -4.09 -3.73
N PHE A 189 -10.21 -3.01 -2.94
CA PHE A 189 -11.20 -1.93 -3.08
C PHE A 189 -11.05 -1.19 -4.41
N LEU A 190 -9.81 -1.00 -4.88
CA LEU A 190 -9.55 -0.36 -6.15
C LEU A 190 -10.06 -1.20 -7.31
N LEU A 191 -9.87 -2.52 -7.25
CA LEU A 191 -10.32 -3.48 -8.24
C LEU A 191 -11.82 -3.85 -8.14
N GLY A 192 -12.51 -3.49 -7.06
CA GLY A 192 -13.95 -3.70 -6.88
C GLY A 192 -14.34 -4.92 -6.03
N GLN A 193 -13.39 -5.65 -5.44
CA GLN A 193 -13.68 -6.76 -4.53
C GLN A 193 -13.92 -6.23 -3.11
N ILE A 194 -15.11 -5.69 -2.86
CA ILE A 194 -15.41 -4.95 -1.63
C ILE A 194 -15.37 -5.86 -0.39
N SER A 195 -15.87 -7.10 -0.51
CA SER A 195 -15.85 -8.05 0.61
C SER A 195 -14.42 -8.43 1.02
N ALA A 196 -13.52 -8.68 0.06
CA ALA A 196 -12.10 -8.93 0.36
C ALA A 196 -11.44 -7.68 0.95
N ALA A 197 -11.70 -6.50 0.36
CA ALA A 197 -11.18 -5.25 0.89
C ALA A 197 -11.58 -5.01 2.33
N LEU A 198 -12.84 -5.29 2.69
CA LEU A 198 -13.35 -5.19 4.05
C LEU A 198 -12.65 -6.18 5.01
N HIS A 199 -12.48 -7.43 4.59
CA HIS A 199 -11.77 -8.44 5.38
C HIS A 199 -10.35 -7.99 5.73
N TYR A 200 -9.54 -7.62 4.72
CA TYR A 200 -8.18 -7.14 4.94
C TYR A 200 -8.14 -5.80 5.72
N ALA A 201 -9.16 -4.95 5.58
CA ALA A 201 -9.26 -3.74 6.39
C ALA A 201 -9.50 -4.06 7.88
N HIS A 202 -10.33 -5.05 8.19
CA HIS A 202 -10.52 -5.54 9.55
C HIS A 202 -9.24 -6.15 10.12
N GLU A 203 -8.53 -6.98 9.34
CA GLU A 203 -7.22 -7.52 9.75
C GLU A 203 -6.24 -6.39 10.05
N SER A 204 -6.18 -5.37 9.19
CA SER A 204 -5.37 -4.19 9.46
C SER A 204 -5.82 -3.41 10.69
N HIS A 205 -7.12 -3.38 11.01
CA HIS A 205 -7.66 -2.65 12.15
C HIS A 205 -7.28 -3.28 13.48
N ILE A 206 -7.04 -4.59 13.53
CA ILE A 206 -6.51 -5.27 14.71
C ILE A 206 -5.19 -4.60 15.13
N TYR A 207 -4.29 -4.39 14.17
CA TYR A 207 -2.99 -3.75 14.40
C TYR A 207 -3.10 -2.23 14.52
N TYR A 208 -3.82 -1.57 13.61
CA TYR A 208 -3.90 -0.10 13.50
C TYR A 208 -5.30 0.45 13.85
N SER A 209 -5.80 0.08 15.03
CA SER A 209 -7.14 0.45 15.52
C SER A 209 -7.45 1.95 15.53
N HIS A 210 -6.43 2.81 15.55
CA HIS A 210 -6.58 4.27 15.60
C HIS A 210 -6.22 4.95 14.27
N SER A 211 -5.84 4.17 13.24
CA SER A 211 -5.51 4.71 11.93
C SER A 211 -6.75 5.30 11.24
N PRO A 212 -6.75 6.60 10.90
CA PRO A 212 -7.86 7.21 10.16
C PRO A 212 -8.06 6.58 8.79
N TYR A 213 -6.97 6.12 8.16
CA TYR A 213 -7.00 5.49 6.85
C TYR A 213 -7.75 4.15 6.86
N VAL A 214 -7.46 3.31 7.85
CA VAL A 214 -8.13 2.01 8.01
C VAL A 214 -9.60 2.21 8.35
N MET A 215 -9.92 3.14 9.27
CA MET A 215 -11.30 3.46 9.63
C MET A 215 -12.11 3.95 8.43
N ARG A 216 -11.53 4.86 7.62
CA ARG A 216 -12.18 5.33 6.38
C ARG A 216 -12.46 4.19 5.42
N ARG A 217 -11.48 3.30 5.21
CA ARG A 217 -11.62 2.14 4.32
C ARG A 217 -12.74 1.20 4.76
N ILE A 218 -12.79 0.83 6.04
CA ILE A 218 -13.86 -0.02 6.60
C ILE A 218 -15.23 0.64 6.37
N ILE A 219 -15.37 1.91 6.73
CA ILE A 219 -16.62 2.64 6.58
C ILE A 219 -17.03 2.68 5.10
N ASP A 220 -16.13 3.04 4.20
CA ASP A 220 -16.45 3.11 2.77
C ASP A 220 -16.86 1.73 2.21
N CYS A 221 -16.18 0.64 2.59
CA CYS A 221 -16.59 -0.71 2.23
C CYS A 221 -17.98 -1.07 2.77
N LEU A 222 -18.27 -0.81 4.05
CA LEU A 222 -19.56 -1.14 4.66
C LEU A 222 -20.70 -0.35 4.04
N VAL A 223 -20.49 0.93 3.73
CA VAL A 223 -21.49 1.75 3.02
C VAL A 223 -21.72 1.22 1.60
N ILE A 224 -20.69 0.82 0.86
CA ILE A 224 -20.83 0.23 -0.48
C ILE A 224 -21.59 -1.11 -0.44
N SER A 225 -21.28 -1.95 0.55
CA SER A 225 -21.94 -3.23 0.78
C SER A 225 -23.33 -3.10 1.43
N GLU A 226 -23.83 -1.88 1.66
CA GLU A 226 -25.15 -1.59 2.25
C GLU A 226 -25.32 -2.14 3.68
N ARG A 227 -24.21 -2.40 4.39
CA ARG A 227 -24.17 -2.83 5.79
C ARG A 227 -24.18 -1.61 6.72
N TYR A 228 -25.28 -0.85 6.64
CA TYR A 228 -25.36 0.48 7.25
C TYR A 228 -25.30 0.48 8.77
N ASP A 229 -25.85 -0.53 9.44
CA ASP A 229 -25.81 -0.63 10.90
C ASP A 229 -24.37 -0.73 11.42
N GLU A 230 -23.54 -1.55 10.78
CA GLU A 230 -22.12 -1.68 11.09
C GLU A 230 -21.34 -0.43 10.70
N ALA A 231 -21.66 0.17 9.55
CA ALA A 231 -21.06 1.43 9.14
C ALA A 231 -21.29 2.52 10.20
N GLU A 232 -22.50 2.61 10.77
CA GLU A 232 -22.82 3.58 11.82
C GLU A 232 -22.06 3.30 13.13
N MET A 233 -21.79 2.04 13.47
CA MET A 233 -20.92 1.71 14.61
C MET A 233 -19.51 2.29 14.43
N PHE A 234 -18.89 2.05 13.27
CA PHE A 234 -17.56 2.60 12.95
C PHE A 234 -17.57 4.12 12.83
N LEU A 235 -18.63 4.70 12.26
CA LEU A 235 -18.79 6.16 12.18
C LEU A 235 -18.87 6.80 13.56
N LYS A 236 -19.63 6.24 14.51
CA LYS A 236 -19.71 6.72 15.90
C LYS A 236 -18.34 6.68 16.59
N GLN A 237 -17.55 5.63 16.36
CA GLN A 237 -16.19 5.57 16.87
C GLN A 237 -15.29 6.62 16.20
N PHE A 238 -15.39 6.77 14.89
CA PHE A 238 -14.56 7.68 14.11
C PHE A 238 -14.87 9.16 14.36
N ASP A 239 -16.12 9.48 14.67
CA ASP A 239 -16.58 10.85 14.99
C ASP A 239 -15.93 11.42 16.24
N ARG A 240 -15.28 10.59 17.06
CA ARG A 240 -14.46 11.07 18.18
C ARG A 240 -13.23 11.84 17.68
N ASN A 241 -12.73 11.52 16.48
CA ASN A 241 -11.59 12.19 15.87
C ASN A 241 -12.02 13.53 15.25
N LEU A 242 -11.49 14.63 15.78
CA LEU A 242 -11.80 16.00 15.34
C LEU A 242 -11.56 16.23 13.84
N LEU A 243 -10.58 15.56 13.26
CA LEU A 243 -10.23 15.68 11.83
C LEU A 243 -11.14 14.84 10.92
N ALA A 244 -11.96 13.96 11.48
CA ALA A 244 -12.81 13.04 10.75
C ALA A 244 -14.24 13.56 10.53
N HIS A 245 -14.68 14.60 11.24
CA HIS A 245 -16.08 15.05 11.21
C HIS A 245 -16.63 15.33 9.80
N LYS A 246 -15.82 15.95 8.91
CA LYS A 246 -16.24 16.20 7.51
C LYS A 246 -16.51 14.89 6.77
N PHE A 247 -15.64 13.89 6.94
CA PHE A 247 -15.79 12.56 6.37
C PHE A 247 -17.02 11.86 6.96
N VAL A 248 -17.13 11.81 8.29
CA VAL A 248 -18.26 11.16 8.99
C VAL A 248 -19.60 11.74 8.55
N ARG A 249 -19.71 13.07 8.54
CA ARG A 249 -20.93 13.76 8.08
C ARG A 249 -21.25 13.47 6.61
N SER A 250 -20.23 13.29 5.76
CA SER A 250 -20.46 12.90 4.36
C SER A 250 -21.00 11.48 4.23
N ARG A 251 -20.51 10.53 5.05
CA ARG A 251 -20.89 9.11 4.97
C ARG A 251 -22.27 8.84 5.59
N ARG A 252 -22.61 9.50 6.70
CA ARG A 252 -23.95 9.40 7.32
C ARG A 252 -25.08 9.79 6.38
N LYS A 253 -24.84 10.69 5.40
CA LYS A 253 -25.86 11.04 4.39
C LYS A 253 -26.33 9.86 3.55
N PHE A 254 -25.49 8.83 3.36
CA PHE A 254 -25.84 7.60 2.64
C PHE A 254 -26.64 6.63 3.51
N ILE A 255 -26.40 6.62 4.82
CA ILE A 255 -27.15 5.81 5.79
C ILE A 255 -28.56 6.37 5.99
N ASP A 256 -28.70 7.69 6.10
CA ASP A 256 -29.99 8.36 6.33
C ASP A 256 -30.94 8.37 5.11
N GLY A 257 -30.61 7.65 4.03
CA GLY A 257 -31.44 7.56 2.82
C GLY A 257 -31.55 8.85 1.99
N LYS A 258 -30.76 9.89 2.31
CA LYS A 258 -30.80 11.20 1.62
C LYS A 258 -30.08 11.20 0.26
N TYR A 259 -29.28 10.18 -0.03
CA TYR A 259 -28.67 9.95 -1.35
C TYR A 259 -29.21 8.63 -1.90
N THR A 260 -29.92 8.73 -3.02
CA THR A 260 -30.63 7.63 -3.68
C THR A 260 -29.64 6.62 -4.23
N ARG A 261 -29.37 5.51 -3.51
CA ARG A 261 -28.74 4.22 -3.91
C ARG A 261 -27.43 4.21 -4.73
N MET A 262 -27.02 5.32 -5.32
CA MET A 262 -25.79 5.50 -6.07
C MET A 262 -24.88 6.43 -5.28
N LEU A 263 -23.81 5.84 -4.75
CA LEU A 263 -22.71 6.60 -4.18
C LEU A 263 -22.10 7.47 -5.32
N PRO A 264 -21.65 8.71 -5.07
CA PRO A 264 -21.18 9.63 -6.11
C PRO A 264 -20.13 8.99 -7.01
N VAL A 265 -20.12 9.32 -8.30
CA VAL A 265 -19.12 8.80 -9.27
C VAL A 265 -17.67 9.08 -8.80
N GLU A 266 -17.44 10.17 -8.06
CA GLU A 266 -16.15 10.48 -7.42
C GLU A 266 -15.82 9.58 -6.21
N PHE A 267 -16.83 9.13 -5.47
CA PHE A 267 -16.71 8.17 -4.36
C PHE A 267 -16.47 6.74 -4.88
N VAL A 268 -16.97 6.47 -6.09
CA VAL A 268 -17.15 5.13 -6.61
C VAL A 268 -16.27 4.83 -7.80
N GLN A 269 -15.85 5.75 -8.66
CA GLN A 269 -15.21 5.41 -9.96
C GLN A 269 -15.87 4.21 -10.68
N GLY A 270 -17.20 4.08 -10.64
CA GLY A 270 -17.89 2.89 -11.15
C GLY A 270 -17.83 1.61 -10.27
N LYS A 271 -17.15 1.61 -9.11
CA LYS A 271 -17.08 0.54 -8.08
C LYS A 271 -18.42 -0.11 -7.73
N GLN A 272 -19.54 0.60 -7.67
CA GLN A 272 -20.85 -0.01 -7.41
C GLN A 272 -21.37 -0.85 -8.59
N GLN A 273 -20.93 -0.56 -9.81
CA GLN A 273 -21.25 -1.33 -11.01
C GLN A 273 -20.35 -2.57 -11.17
N ILE A 274 -19.28 -2.67 -10.39
CA ILE A 274 -18.28 -3.74 -10.42
C ILE A 274 -18.12 -4.44 -9.06
N ALA A 275 -18.91 -4.05 -8.04
CA ALA A 275 -18.76 -4.52 -6.68
C ALA A 275 -19.30 -5.94 -6.53
N VAL A 276 -18.42 -6.88 -6.25
CA VAL A 276 -18.81 -8.20 -5.74
C VAL A 276 -19.04 -8.06 -4.24
N LYS A 277 -20.29 -8.26 -3.83
CA LYS A 277 -20.76 -8.12 -2.44
C LYS A 277 -20.92 -9.46 -1.72
N ASP A 278 -20.72 -10.57 -2.42
CA ASP A 278 -20.83 -11.92 -1.85
C ASP A 278 -19.82 -12.13 -0.73
N ASP A 279 -20.11 -13.06 0.18
CA ASP A 279 -19.24 -13.36 1.30
C ASP A 279 -17.85 -13.75 0.79
N TYR A 280 -16.84 -13.01 1.25
CA TYR A 280 -15.46 -13.34 0.94
C TYR A 280 -15.10 -14.66 1.62
N ILE A 281 -14.93 -15.69 0.82
CA ILE A 281 -14.30 -16.94 1.25
C ILE A 281 -12.81 -16.77 1.00
N MET A 282 -11.99 -17.07 2.01
CA MET A 282 -10.52 -17.07 1.88
C MET A 282 -10.11 -18.17 0.89
N ALA A 283 -10.19 -17.83 -0.39
CA ALA A 283 -9.88 -18.66 -1.53
C ALA A 283 -8.53 -18.22 -2.12
N PRO A 284 -7.87 -19.07 -2.92
CA PRO A 284 -6.67 -18.65 -3.63
C PRO A 284 -6.95 -17.38 -4.45
N PRO A 285 -6.02 -16.41 -4.47
CA PRO A 285 -6.26 -15.07 -5.01
C PRO A 285 -6.84 -15.06 -6.43
N TYR A 286 -6.47 -16.02 -7.29
CA TYR A 286 -6.99 -16.14 -8.65
C TYR A 286 -8.53 -16.23 -8.72
N ARG A 287 -9.19 -16.90 -7.75
CA ARG A 287 -10.66 -17.03 -7.75
C ARG A 287 -11.36 -15.70 -7.51
N ASN A 288 -10.74 -14.82 -6.73
CA ASN A 288 -11.30 -13.49 -6.47
C ASN A 288 -11.28 -12.64 -7.74
N PHE A 289 -10.22 -12.74 -8.55
CA PHE A 289 -10.12 -12.02 -9.82
C PHE A 289 -11.01 -12.61 -10.92
N GLU A 290 -11.16 -13.93 -10.95
CA GLU A 290 -12.11 -14.59 -11.86
C GLU A 290 -13.55 -14.15 -11.57
N GLN A 291 -13.94 -14.09 -10.29
CA GLN A 291 -15.24 -13.54 -9.87
C GLN A 291 -15.41 -12.08 -10.31
N LEU A 292 -14.37 -11.24 -10.19
CA LEU A 292 -14.42 -9.86 -10.65
C LEU A 292 -14.65 -9.75 -12.16
N PHE A 293 -13.99 -10.60 -12.95
CA PHE A 293 -14.19 -10.64 -14.40
C PHE A 293 -15.61 -11.09 -14.77
N ILE A 294 -16.13 -12.11 -14.09
CA ILE A 294 -17.51 -12.59 -14.30
C ILE A 294 -18.53 -11.52 -13.90
N ALA A 295 -18.31 -10.85 -12.77
CA ALA A 295 -19.22 -9.85 -12.23
C ALA A 295 -19.25 -8.55 -13.05
N SER A 296 -18.13 -8.15 -13.65
CA SER A 296 -18.12 -7.00 -14.55
C SER A 296 -17.08 -7.11 -15.65
N LYS A 297 -17.56 -7.43 -16.86
CA LYS A 297 -16.76 -7.43 -18.09
C LYS A 297 -16.19 -6.05 -18.46
N ASN A 298 -16.71 -4.97 -17.87
CA ASN A 298 -16.23 -3.60 -18.10
C ASN A 298 -15.15 -3.16 -17.11
N ASN A 299 -14.76 -4.03 -16.16
CA ASN A 299 -13.70 -3.74 -15.20
C ASN A 299 -12.32 -4.04 -15.78
N GLN A 300 -11.85 -3.18 -16.70
CA GLN A 300 -10.58 -3.35 -17.38
C GLN A 300 -9.39 -3.54 -16.41
N PRO A 301 -9.26 -2.76 -15.31
CA PRO A 301 -8.16 -2.97 -14.37
C PRO A 301 -8.15 -4.36 -13.74
N ALA A 302 -9.31 -4.92 -13.38
CA ALA A 302 -9.39 -6.27 -12.82
C ALA A 302 -9.07 -7.36 -13.84
N LEU A 303 -9.53 -7.20 -15.08
CA LEU A 303 -9.17 -8.11 -16.18
C LEU A 303 -7.67 -8.11 -16.43
N ASP A 304 -7.06 -6.92 -16.52
CA ASP A 304 -5.62 -6.81 -16.72
C ASP A 304 -4.83 -7.37 -15.52
N TYR A 305 -5.31 -7.17 -14.30
CA TYR A 305 -4.74 -7.80 -13.11
C TYR A 305 -4.78 -9.32 -13.18
N LEU A 306 -5.91 -9.91 -13.60
CA LEU A 306 -6.06 -11.35 -13.77
C LEU A 306 -5.13 -11.90 -14.85
N LEU A 307 -5.11 -11.28 -16.03
CA LEU A 307 -4.24 -11.71 -17.13
C LEU A 307 -2.78 -11.62 -16.74
N CYS A 308 -2.37 -10.53 -16.09
CA CYS A 308 -0.99 -10.34 -15.62
C CYS A 308 -0.63 -11.32 -14.50
N TYR A 309 -1.54 -11.60 -13.56
CA TYR A 309 -1.37 -12.65 -12.57
C TYR A 309 -1.10 -14.01 -13.23
N LEU A 310 -1.87 -14.37 -14.26
CA LEU A 310 -1.69 -15.63 -14.99
C LEU A 310 -0.35 -15.66 -15.75
N LEU A 311 0.08 -14.53 -16.33
CA LEU A 311 1.40 -14.43 -16.96
C LEU A 311 2.54 -14.60 -15.96
N LEU A 312 2.41 -13.99 -14.78
CA LEU A 312 3.37 -14.13 -13.69
C LEU A 312 3.41 -15.58 -13.17
N ASP A 313 2.26 -16.26 -13.05
CA ASP A 313 2.20 -17.69 -12.71
C ASP A 313 2.67 -18.61 -13.85
N LYS A 314 2.77 -18.07 -15.07
CA LYS A 314 3.00 -18.80 -16.33
C LYS A 314 1.91 -19.80 -16.67
N ASP A 315 0.71 -19.59 -16.15
CA ASP A 315 -0.47 -20.36 -16.49
C ASP A 315 -1.03 -19.89 -17.83
N MET A 316 -0.36 -20.31 -18.91
CA MET A 316 -0.73 -19.94 -20.27
C MET A 316 -2.09 -20.54 -20.68
N GLU A 317 -2.46 -21.68 -20.11
CA GLU A 317 -3.75 -22.33 -20.39
C GLU A 317 -4.91 -21.43 -19.93
N ASN A 318 -4.89 -20.99 -18.67
CA ASN A 318 -5.92 -20.10 -18.17
C ASN A 318 -5.79 -18.69 -18.73
N PHE A 319 -4.57 -18.21 -19.03
CA PHE A 319 -4.38 -16.94 -19.73
C PHE A 319 -5.14 -16.92 -21.06
N PHE A 320 -5.03 -17.98 -21.87
CA PHE A 320 -5.76 -18.06 -23.14
C PHE A 320 -7.28 -18.16 -22.94
N ASN A 321 -7.74 -18.91 -21.94
CA ASN A 321 -9.18 -18.99 -21.62
C ASN A 321 -9.76 -17.60 -21.30
N VAL A 322 -9.07 -16.81 -20.48
CA VAL A 322 -9.52 -15.48 -20.05
C VAL A 322 -9.41 -14.46 -21.18
N ILE A 323 -8.27 -14.38 -21.87
CA ILE A 323 -8.07 -13.38 -22.93
C ILE A 323 -9.02 -13.62 -24.12
N GLU A 324 -9.33 -14.87 -24.44
CA GLU A 324 -10.31 -15.20 -25.47
C GLU A 324 -11.73 -14.80 -25.06
N ALA A 325 -12.12 -15.04 -23.81
CA ALA A 325 -13.43 -14.66 -23.28
C ALA A 325 -13.60 -13.15 -23.08
N SER A 326 -12.49 -12.40 -22.95
CA SER A 326 -12.50 -10.97 -22.64
C SER A 326 -12.90 -10.06 -23.79
N GLY A 327 -12.81 -10.53 -25.05
CA GLY A 327 -13.12 -9.74 -26.23
C GLY A 327 -12.00 -8.79 -26.69
N TYR A 328 -10.77 -8.97 -26.19
CA TYR A 328 -9.58 -8.28 -26.72
C TYR A 328 -9.45 -8.49 -28.25
N ASP A 329 -9.14 -7.42 -28.98
CA ASP A 329 -8.89 -7.49 -30.42
C ASP A 329 -7.56 -8.20 -30.70
N LYS A 330 -7.64 -9.36 -31.34
CA LYS A 330 -6.50 -10.20 -31.75
C LYS A 330 -5.52 -9.44 -32.67
N ASN A 331 -5.98 -8.41 -33.36
CA ASN A 331 -5.15 -7.60 -34.25
C ASN A 331 -4.38 -6.50 -33.52
N ASN A 332 -4.78 -6.17 -32.29
CA ASN A 332 -4.24 -5.04 -31.52
C ASN A 332 -4.14 -5.37 -30.02
N LEU A 333 -3.48 -6.48 -29.69
CA LEU A 333 -3.20 -6.83 -28.31
C LEU A 333 -2.16 -5.89 -27.69
N PRO A 334 -2.23 -5.63 -26.37
CA PRO A 334 -1.16 -4.97 -25.63
C PRO A 334 0.21 -5.64 -25.76
N LYS A 335 1.28 -4.85 -25.56
CA LYS A 335 2.69 -5.27 -25.72
C LYS A 335 2.98 -6.59 -25.00
N HIS A 336 2.71 -6.67 -23.69
CA HIS A 336 3.08 -7.86 -22.91
C HIS A 336 2.25 -9.09 -23.26
N TYR A 337 1.00 -8.90 -23.73
CA TYR A 337 0.18 -10.01 -24.21
C TYR A 337 0.71 -10.52 -25.55
N GLN A 338 1.13 -9.63 -26.46
CA GLN A 338 1.85 -10.04 -27.68
C GLN A 338 3.15 -10.79 -27.34
N GLU A 339 3.94 -10.29 -26.37
CA GLU A 339 5.18 -10.94 -25.94
C GLU A 339 4.92 -12.36 -25.41
N ALA A 340 3.87 -12.55 -24.60
CA ALA A 340 3.46 -13.85 -24.06
C ALA A 340 2.99 -14.82 -25.16
N VAL A 341 2.17 -14.34 -26.10
CA VAL A 341 1.73 -15.16 -27.25
C VAL A 341 2.92 -15.54 -28.14
N ALA A 342 3.83 -14.60 -28.40
CA ALA A 342 5.00 -14.83 -29.23
C ALA A 342 5.93 -15.91 -28.66
N ILE A 343 6.27 -15.84 -27.37
CA ILE A 343 7.11 -16.85 -26.73
C ILE A 343 6.40 -18.20 -26.60
N TYR A 344 5.08 -18.20 -26.36
CA TYR A 344 4.28 -19.42 -26.34
C TYR A 344 4.30 -20.14 -27.69
N MET A 345 4.10 -19.41 -28.79
CA MET A 345 4.18 -19.99 -30.14
C MET A 345 5.58 -20.49 -30.49
N ALA A 346 6.63 -19.83 -30.00
CA ALA A 346 8.01 -20.25 -30.23
C ALA A 346 8.42 -21.51 -29.44
N THR A 347 7.72 -21.81 -28.34
CA THR A 347 8.11 -22.89 -27.39
C THR A 347 7.14 -24.08 -27.37
N THR A 348 5.98 -23.96 -28.03
CA THR A 348 4.93 -24.97 -28.00
C THR A 348 4.75 -25.61 -29.39
N GLN A 349 4.79 -26.94 -29.47
CA GLN A 349 4.66 -27.68 -30.73
C GLN A 349 3.25 -27.57 -31.36
N HIS A 350 2.22 -27.57 -30.53
CA HIS A 350 0.82 -27.50 -30.93
C HIS A 350 0.14 -26.31 -30.25
N PRO A 351 0.36 -25.07 -30.73
CA PRO A 351 -0.23 -23.89 -30.13
C PRO A 351 -1.76 -23.90 -30.30
N ARG A 352 -2.47 -23.30 -29.33
CA ARG A 352 -3.91 -23.08 -29.43
C ARG A 352 -4.27 -22.25 -30.67
N LYS A 353 -5.44 -22.54 -31.25
CA LYS A 353 -5.97 -21.80 -32.41
C LYS A 353 -6.01 -20.28 -32.17
N TYR A 354 -6.47 -19.86 -30.99
CA TYR A 354 -6.47 -18.44 -30.62
C TYR A 354 -5.09 -17.78 -30.80
N ALA A 355 -4.02 -18.43 -30.33
CA ALA A 355 -2.65 -17.90 -30.44
C ALA A 355 -2.21 -17.73 -31.89
N THR A 356 -2.61 -18.64 -32.79
CA THR A 356 -2.26 -18.57 -34.22
C THR A 356 -3.00 -17.46 -34.97
N GLU A 357 -4.10 -16.95 -34.42
CA GLU A 357 -4.91 -15.89 -35.01
C GLU A 357 -4.50 -14.48 -34.51
N VAL A 358 -3.64 -14.41 -33.49
CA VAL A 358 -3.14 -13.14 -32.95
C VAL A 358 -2.10 -12.55 -33.91
N VAL A 359 -2.29 -11.27 -34.25
CA VAL A 359 -1.31 -10.51 -35.04
C VAL A 359 -0.23 -9.98 -34.11
N ILE A 360 0.98 -10.53 -34.23
CA ILE A 360 2.14 -10.01 -33.51
C ILE A 360 2.77 -8.88 -34.32
N SER A 361 3.00 -7.74 -33.68
CA SER A 361 3.64 -6.60 -34.31
C SER A 361 5.07 -6.94 -34.78
N PRO A 362 5.52 -6.39 -35.93
CA PRO A 362 6.88 -6.64 -36.43
C PRO A 362 7.98 -6.28 -35.44
N SER A 363 7.75 -5.29 -34.57
CA SER A 363 8.65 -4.92 -33.49
C SER A 363 8.82 -6.03 -32.45
N VAL A 364 7.72 -6.65 -32.01
CA VAL A 364 7.77 -7.75 -31.03
C VAL A 364 8.42 -8.98 -31.64
N SER A 365 8.07 -9.34 -32.88
CA SER A 365 8.71 -10.47 -33.58
C SER A 365 10.21 -10.28 -33.76
N ARG A 366 10.67 -9.08 -34.16
CA ARG A 366 12.09 -8.77 -34.31
C ARG A 366 12.83 -8.86 -32.99
N ARG A 367 12.29 -8.24 -31.94
CA ARG A 367 12.88 -8.27 -30.59
C ARG A 367 12.95 -9.70 -30.04
N LEU A 368 11.97 -10.57 -30.32
CA LEU A 368 12.00 -11.97 -29.89
C LEU A 368 13.10 -12.76 -30.62
N ALA A 369 13.27 -12.53 -31.92
CA ALA A 369 14.35 -13.15 -32.69
C ALA A 369 15.74 -12.74 -32.17
N GLU A 370 15.92 -11.45 -31.85
CA GLU A 370 17.13 -10.94 -31.22
C GLU A 370 17.37 -11.59 -29.86
N PHE A 371 16.36 -11.61 -28.99
CA PHE A 371 16.39 -12.26 -27.68
C PHE A 371 16.82 -13.74 -27.80
N GLY A 372 16.16 -14.51 -28.67
CA GLY A 372 16.47 -15.92 -28.90
C GLY A 372 17.88 -16.15 -29.43
N SER A 373 18.37 -15.28 -30.32
CA SER A 373 19.74 -15.37 -30.84
C SER A 373 20.80 -15.18 -29.75
N ILE A 374 20.55 -14.30 -28.78
CA ILE A 374 21.43 -14.01 -27.66
C ILE A 374 21.42 -15.18 -26.67
N VAL A 375 20.22 -15.70 -26.34
CA VAL A 375 20.07 -16.89 -25.48
C VAL A 375 20.81 -18.10 -26.08
N ASN A 376 20.65 -18.35 -27.38
CA ASN A 376 21.30 -19.49 -28.06
C ASN A 376 22.83 -19.36 -28.11
N LYS A 377 23.36 -18.14 -28.25
CA LYS A 377 24.81 -17.89 -28.31
C LYS A 377 25.52 -17.96 -26.96
N MET A 378 24.88 -17.44 -25.89
CA MET A 378 25.53 -17.23 -24.60
C MET A 378 25.03 -18.13 -23.46
N GLY A 379 23.91 -18.84 -23.65
CA GLY A 379 23.34 -19.72 -22.63
C GLY A 379 23.11 -19.00 -21.30
N GLY A 380 23.58 -19.58 -20.19
CA GLY A 380 23.42 -19.02 -18.84
C GLY A 380 24.07 -17.66 -18.61
N ASN A 381 25.08 -17.27 -19.41
CA ASN A 381 25.74 -15.96 -19.32
C ASN A 381 24.93 -14.85 -20.01
N ALA A 382 23.83 -15.18 -20.69
CA ALA A 382 23.03 -14.23 -21.44
C ALA A 382 22.29 -13.23 -20.54
N TYR A 383 22.00 -13.55 -19.27
CA TYR A 383 21.15 -12.74 -18.40
C TYR A 383 21.63 -11.29 -18.26
N ASN A 384 22.92 -11.06 -17.96
CA ASN A 384 23.44 -9.70 -17.75
C ASN A 384 23.34 -8.85 -19.02
N THR A 385 23.60 -9.45 -20.19
CA THR A 385 23.48 -8.76 -21.48
C THR A 385 22.02 -8.52 -21.85
N LEU A 386 21.15 -9.51 -21.66
CA LEU A 386 19.73 -9.40 -21.98
C LEU A 386 19.03 -8.39 -21.07
N LYS A 387 19.40 -8.29 -19.79
CA LYS A 387 18.82 -7.34 -18.85
C LYS A 387 19.00 -5.88 -19.30
N GLN A 388 20.08 -5.56 -20.02
CA GLN A 388 20.32 -4.19 -20.49
C GLN A 388 19.33 -3.76 -21.58
N SER A 389 18.79 -4.69 -22.37
CA SER A 389 17.96 -4.36 -23.55
C SER A 389 16.54 -4.93 -23.50
N PHE A 390 16.29 -5.88 -22.59
CA PHE A 390 15.03 -6.62 -22.52
C PHE A 390 14.44 -6.68 -21.10
N ALA A 391 14.98 -5.93 -20.13
CA ALA A 391 14.42 -5.91 -18.76
C ALA A 391 12.93 -5.59 -18.73
N ASP A 392 12.45 -4.79 -19.69
CA ASP A 392 11.07 -4.35 -19.88
C ASP A 392 10.15 -5.38 -20.56
N THR A 393 10.55 -6.65 -20.64
CA THR A 393 9.84 -7.68 -21.41
C THR A 393 9.42 -8.87 -20.56
N TYR A 394 8.29 -9.46 -20.92
CA TYR A 394 7.86 -10.73 -20.34
C TYR A 394 8.92 -11.84 -20.49
N TRP A 395 9.76 -11.79 -21.53
CA TRP A 395 10.72 -12.86 -21.82
C TRP A 395 11.85 -12.97 -20.79
N ILE A 396 12.30 -11.85 -20.23
CA ILE A 396 13.27 -11.87 -19.11
C ILE A 396 12.65 -12.55 -17.90
N TYR A 397 11.44 -12.15 -17.55
CA TYR A 397 10.70 -12.77 -16.45
C TYR A 397 10.48 -14.28 -16.69
N TYR A 398 9.98 -14.62 -17.88
CA TYR A 398 9.69 -15.99 -18.28
C TYR A 398 10.94 -16.87 -18.29
N THR A 399 12.08 -16.33 -18.73
CA THR A 399 13.29 -17.13 -18.92
C THR A 399 14.15 -17.17 -17.65
N PHE A 400 14.28 -16.08 -16.90
CA PHE A 400 15.31 -15.96 -15.84
C PHE A 400 14.78 -15.63 -14.45
N GLU A 401 13.78 -14.76 -14.32
CA GLU A 401 13.41 -14.18 -13.02
C GLU A 401 12.31 -14.93 -12.27
N ASN A 402 11.81 -16.03 -12.83
CA ASN A 402 10.75 -16.83 -12.21
C ASN A 402 11.13 -17.36 -10.81
N PRO A 403 10.40 -16.98 -9.73
CA PRO A 403 10.64 -17.48 -8.37
C PRO A 403 10.57 -19.01 -8.27
N MET A 404 9.71 -19.65 -9.06
CA MET A 404 9.59 -21.12 -9.12
C MET A 404 10.87 -21.80 -9.65
N ARG A 405 11.69 -21.09 -10.44
CA ARG A 405 13.02 -21.58 -10.88
C ARG A 405 14.09 -21.43 -9.80
N GLN A 406 14.00 -20.41 -8.95
CA GLN A 406 14.96 -20.20 -7.88
C GLN A 406 14.81 -21.27 -6.78
N ASN A 407 13.59 -21.72 -6.49
CA ASN A 407 13.34 -22.82 -5.54
C ASN A 407 13.63 -24.23 -6.09
N SER A 408 13.83 -24.39 -7.40
CA SER A 408 14.18 -25.67 -8.04
C SER A 408 15.66 -25.79 -8.41
N SER A 409 16.47 -24.79 -8.06
CA SER A 409 17.93 -24.94 -8.07
C SER A 409 18.32 -25.87 -6.91
N PRO A 410 19.07 -26.96 -7.15
CA PRO A 410 19.50 -27.82 -6.06
C PRO A 410 20.32 -26.96 -5.10
N LYS A 411 19.87 -26.90 -3.84
CA LYS A 411 20.68 -26.37 -2.73
C LYS A 411 22.00 -27.14 -2.79
N LYS A 412 23.08 -26.47 -3.20
CA LYS A 412 24.43 -27.01 -3.12
C LYS A 412 24.85 -27.12 -1.66
#